data_AF-A0A4D9DWR1-F1
#
_entry.id   AF-A0A4D9DWR1-F1
#
_cell.length_a   1.000
_cell.length_b   1.000
_cell.length_c   1.000
_cell.angle_alpha   90.00
_cell.angle_beta   90.00
_cell.angle_gamma   90.00
#
_symmetry.space_group_name_H-M   'P 1'
#
loop_
_entity.id
_entity.type
_entity.pdbx_description
1 polymer ?
#
loop_
_entity_poly.entity_id
_entity_poly.type
_entity_poly.pdbx_seq_one_letter_code
_entity_poly.pdbx_strand_id
1 'polypeptide(L)'
;MRSNHPALNANRSKLETYILKSLAEEENFQKYRQYIHFPKDFLENFIKKCVDDYCLDKKAQRLKNFLDISLDSFQVLVHSAIRDSTKVVKDRSGNVSLWLDEFCRRLGDVLDLPRSDLKSIEHQETRDVEFLKEAMSKALDPVLENLKKDFAGVDMGPFQRKPHKILAEQLSGCWEQCPFCKAVCTNTIFNHDGDHSLSFHRPQATTGFHWYKTNHLVTDICSSLVASNCSIVLGEDHKIPYKNYRDAGPRYSKWSITPDTSVQSYWKWFVCHFRAELESQHCGKFEGKGEIPSQWKQITKQDVLSELEKQF
;
A
#
# COMPACT_ATOMS: atom_id res chain seq x y z
N MET A 1 4.53 12.49 -2.90
CA MET A 1 3.35 11.70 -2.44
C MET A 1 3.34 11.51 -0.93
N ARG A 2 4.33 10.84 -0.33
CA ARG A 2 4.36 10.61 1.13
C ARG A 2 4.23 11.89 1.95
N SER A 3 4.81 13.01 1.55
CA SER A 3 4.70 14.26 2.32
C SER A 3 3.34 14.95 2.21
N ASN A 4 2.55 14.68 1.17
CA ASN A 4 1.46 15.55 0.74
C ASN A 4 0.09 14.86 0.63
N HIS A 5 0.03 13.53 0.56
CA HIS A 5 -1.24 12.80 0.46
C HIS A 5 -1.62 12.23 1.83
N PRO A 6 -2.78 12.58 2.42
CA PRO A 6 -3.14 12.18 3.78
C PRO A 6 -3.03 10.67 4.05
N ALA A 7 -3.59 9.85 3.16
CA ALA A 7 -3.52 8.38 3.31
C ALA A 7 -2.14 7.76 3.02
N LEU A 8 -1.27 8.42 2.25
CA LEU A 8 0.04 7.86 1.86
C LEU A 8 1.20 8.41 2.72
N ASN A 9 0.93 9.45 3.52
CA ASN A 9 1.83 9.95 4.56
C ASN A 9 1.78 9.06 5.82
N ALA A 10 0.64 8.42 6.04
CA ALA A 10 0.32 7.61 7.20
C ALA A 10 1.25 6.40 7.41
N ASN A 11 1.22 5.88 8.65
CA ASN A 11 1.69 4.52 8.96
C ASN A 11 0.59 3.49 8.62
N ARG A 12 0.90 2.19 8.72
CA ARG A 12 -0.05 1.10 8.42
C ARG A 12 -1.39 1.23 9.14
N SER A 13 -1.38 1.58 10.43
CA SER A 13 -2.61 1.75 11.22
C SER A 13 -3.48 2.90 10.70
N LYS A 14 -2.88 4.05 10.39
CA LYS A 14 -3.60 5.20 9.84
C LYS A 14 -4.11 4.91 8.42
N LEU A 15 -3.36 4.16 7.61
CA LEU A 15 -3.82 3.71 6.30
C LEU A 15 -5.08 2.83 6.41
N GLU A 16 -5.11 1.92 7.40
CA GLU A 16 -6.31 1.11 7.69
C GLU A 16 -7.52 2.00 8.02
N THR A 17 -7.34 3.06 8.81
CA THR A 17 -8.41 4.04 9.10
C THR A 17 -8.96 4.68 7.82
N TYR A 18 -8.09 5.06 6.86
CA TYR A 18 -8.53 5.58 5.56
C TYR A 18 -9.24 4.53 4.71
N ILE A 19 -8.80 3.27 4.75
CA ILE A 19 -9.48 2.16 4.08
C ILE A 19 -10.89 1.96 4.65
N LEU A 20 -11.03 1.91 5.98
CA LEU A 20 -12.31 1.77 6.65
C LEU A 20 -13.23 2.97 6.37
N LYS A 21 -12.69 4.19 6.32
CA LYS A 21 -13.44 5.38 5.90
C LYS A 21 -13.97 5.24 4.47
N SER A 22 -13.11 4.87 3.51
CA SER A 22 -13.52 4.65 2.11
C SER A 22 -14.58 3.56 1.99
N LEU A 23 -14.42 2.44 2.71
CA LEU A 23 -15.40 1.36 2.73
C LEU A 23 -16.76 1.80 3.30
N ALA A 24 -16.76 2.63 4.35
CA ALA A 24 -17.98 3.17 4.95
C ALA A 24 -18.65 4.23 4.07
N GLU A 25 -17.89 5.03 3.31
CA GLU A 25 -18.43 5.99 2.35
C GLU A 25 -19.06 5.29 1.14
N GLU A 26 -18.45 4.19 0.67
CA GLU A 26 -18.91 3.47 -0.52
C GLU A 26 -20.04 2.49 -0.26
N GLU A 27 -20.23 2.03 0.99
CA GLU A 27 -21.28 1.10 1.42
C GLU A 27 -21.43 -0.13 0.50
N ASN A 28 -20.31 -0.63 -0.04
CA ASN A 28 -20.28 -1.75 -0.97
C ASN A 28 -19.85 -3.05 -0.28
N PHE A 29 -20.80 -3.95 -0.02
CA PHE A 29 -20.54 -5.22 0.66
C PHE A 29 -19.46 -6.08 -0.01
N GLN A 30 -19.38 -6.11 -1.35
CA GLN A 30 -18.36 -6.89 -2.04
C GLN A 30 -16.95 -6.35 -1.79
N LYS A 31 -16.79 -5.03 -1.67
CA LYS A 31 -15.51 -4.42 -1.27
C LYS A 31 -15.13 -4.77 0.16
N TYR A 32 -16.10 -4.79 1.08
CA TYR A 32 -15.87 -5.31 2.43
C TYR A 32 -15.40 -6.76 2.41
N ARG A 33 -16.04 -7.63 1.61
CA ARG A 33 -15.60 -9.03 1.48
C ARG A 33 -14.17 -9.14 0.99
N GLN A 34 -13.81 -8.37 -0.04
CA GLN A 34 -12.43 -8.34 -0.56
C GLN A 34 -11.45 -7.89 0.53
N TYR A 35 -11.78 -6.85 1.27
CA TYR A 35 -10.95 -6.38 2.39
C TYR A 35 -10.84 -7.42 3.52
N ILE A 36 -11.93 -8.09 3.88
CA ILE A 36 -12.00 -9.10 4.96
C ILE A 36 -11.20 -10.35 4.60
N HIS A 37 -11.28 -10.83 3.35
CA HIS A 37 -10.70 -12.12 2.94
C HIS A 37 -9.36 -12.00 2.20
N PHE A 38 -9.12 -10.87 1.54
CA PHE A 38 -7.92 -10.59 0.74
C PHE A 38 -7.33 -9.22 1.09
N PRO A 39 -6.99 -8.97 2.38
CA PRO A 39 -6.59 -7.64 2.86
C PRO A 39 -5.33 -7.10 2.15
N LYS A 40 -4.38 -7.97 1.81
CA LYS A 40 -3.16 -7.60 1.08
C LYS A 40 -3.50 -7.01 -0.29
N ASP A 41 -4.27 -7.76 -1.09
CA ASP A 41 -4.66 -7.33 -2.43
C ASP A 41 -5.53 -6.07 -2.39
N PHE A 42 -6.42 -5.99 -1.39
CA PHE A 42 -7.24 -4.80 -1.18
C PHE A 42 -6.38 -3.56 -0.89
N LEU A 43 -5.40 -3.66 0.02
CA LEU A 43 -4.51 -2.56 0.36
C LEU A 43 -3.64 -2.14 -0.84
N GLU A 44 -3.10 -3.09 -1.61
CA GLU A 44 -2.35 -2.78 -2.83
C GLU A 44 -3.19 -2.01 -3.85
N ASN A 45 -4.44 -2.44 -4.06
CA ASN A 45 -5.37 -1.77 -4.97
C ASN A 45 -5.81 -0.39 -4.46
N PHE A 46 -6.02 -0.26 -3.15
CA PHE A 46 -6.34 1.02 -2.52
C PHE A 46 -5.20 2.03 -2.69
N ILE A 47 -3.96 1.63 -2.39
CA ILE A 47 -2.77 2.46 -2.61
C ILE A 47 -2.63 2.82 -4.09
N LYS A 48 -2.84 1.85 -5.00
CA LYS A 48 -2.81 2.12 -6.44
C LYS A 48 -3.81 3.20 -6.83
N LYS A 49 -5.06 3.10 -6.38
CA LYS A 49 -6.08 4.11 -6.62
C LYS A 49 -5.64 5.49 -6.10
N CYS A 50 -5.15 5.59 -4.85
CA CYS A 50 -4.66 6.85 -4.30
C CYS A 50 -3.48 7.45 -5.10
N VAL A 51 -2.56 6.61 -5.57
CA VAL A 51 -1.42 7.04 -6.39
C VAL A 51 -1.89 7.54 -7.74
N ASP A 52 -2.78 6.80 -8.40
CA ASP A 52 -3.33 7.18 -9.70
C ASP A 52 -4.11 8.49 -9.58
N ASP A 53 -4.99 8.61 -8.59
CA ASP A 53 -5.78 9.83 -8.32
C ASP A 53 -4.87 11.04 -8.02
N TYR A 54 -3.77 10.84 -7.27
CA TYR A 54 -2.84 11.92 -6.95
C TYR A 54 -1.99 12.33 -8.15
N CYS A 55 -1.38 11.37 -8.85
CA CYS A 55 -0.39 11.64 -9.87
C CYS A 55 -1.01 11.99 -11.23
N LEU A 56 -2.12 11.33 -11.58
CA LEU A 56 -2.82 11.48 -12.86
C LEU A 56 -3.97 12.50 -12.77
N ASP A 57 -4.04 13.28 -11.69
CA ASP A 57 -4.93 14.42 -11.57
C ASP A 57 -4.68 15.41 -12.73
N LYS A 58 -5.63 15.44 -13.67
CA LYS A 58 -5.56 16.29 -14.86
C LYS A 58 -5.53 17.78 -14.54
N LYS A 59 -6.07 18.20 -13.39
CA LYS A 59 -6.08 19.61 -12.97
C LYS A 59 -4.71 20.02 -12.43
N ALA A 60 -4.11 19.17 -11.59
CA ALA A 60 -2.83 19.47 -10.95
C ALA A 60 -1.60 19.11 -11.79
N GLN A 61 -1.75 18.24 -12.80
CA GLN A 61 -0.68 17.77 -13.70
C GLN A 61 0.58 17.32 -12.95
N ARG A 62 0.42 16.70 -11.78
CA ARG A 62 1.53 16.46 -10.83
C ARG A 62 2.64 15.60 -11.41
N LEU A 63 2.27 14.54 -12.13
CA LEU A 63 3.24 13.65 -12.77
C LEU A 63 4.07 14.40 -13.82
N LYS A 64 3.42 15.15 -14.70
CA LYS A 64 4.10 15.97 -15.72
C LYS A 64 5.04 16.98 -15.07
N ASN A 65 4.56 17.75 -14.09
CA ASN A 65 5.40 18.74 -13.40
C ASN A 65 6.62 18.11 -12.71
N PHE A 66 6.45 16.91 -12.12
CA PHE A 66 7.56 16.17 -11.53
C PHE A 66 8.59 15.74 -12.58
N LEU A 67 8.13 15.26 -13.74
CA LEU A 67 9.00 14.85 -14.84
C LEU A 67 9.72 16.06 -15.46
N ASP A 68 9.03 17.19 -15.62
CA ASP A 68 9.61 18.45 -16.08
C ASP A 68 10.75 18.91 -15.15
N ILE A 69 10.51 18.96 -13.82
CA ILE A 69 11.54 19.31 -12.82
C ILE A 69 12.71 18.32 -12.83
N SER A 70 12.42 17.03 -12.96
CA SER A 70 13.44 15.99 -13.02
C SER A 70 14.29 16.13 -14.28
N LEU A 71 13.68 16.47 -15.41
CA LEU A 71 14.36 16.68 -16.68
C LEU A 71 15.22 17.95 -16.65
N ASP A 72 14.73 19.05 -16.08
CA ASP A 72 15.53 20.27 -15.91
C ASP A 72 16.76 20.00 -15.02
N SER A 73 16.59 19.21 -13.95
CA SER A 73 17.70 18.79 -13.08
C SER A 73 18.70 17.91 -13.84
N PHE A 74 18.21 16.99 -14.67
CA PHE A 74 19.04 16.14 -15.52
C PHE A 74 19.81 16.94 -16.58
N GLN A 75 19.17 17.94 -17.19
CA GLN A 75 19.81 18.87 -18.12
C GLN A 75 21.02 19.57 -17.47
N VAL A 76 20.86 20.08 -16.25
CA VAL A 76 21.97 20.72 -15.50
C VAL A 76 23.12 19.74 -15.25
N LEU A 77 22.82 18.49 -14.93
CA LEU A 77 23.81 17.43 -14.72
C LEU A 77 24.57 17.12 -16.02
N VAL A 78 23.87 16.94 -17.14
CA VAL A 78 24.49 16.63 -18.44
C VAL A 78 25.36 17.80 -18.92
N HIS A 79 24.88 19.04 -18.86
CA HIS A 79 25.71 20.20 -19.22
C HIS A 79 26.94 20.34 -18.33
N SER A 80 26.82 20.05 -17.03
CA SER A 80 27.96 20.05 -16.12
C SER A 80 28.95 18.93 -16.46
N ALA A 81 28.47 17.73 -16.79
CA ALA A 81 29.31 16.63 -17.25
C ALA A 81 30.05 16.99 -18.55
N ILE A 82 29.38 17.60 -19.53
CA ILE A 82 29.98 18.07 -20.78
C ILE A 82 31.09 19.10 -20.49
N ARG A 83 30.78 20.15 -19.72
CA ARG A 83 31.70 21.24 -19.39
C ARG A 83 32.92 20.72 -18.63
N ASP A 84 32.69 19.94 -17.59
CA ASP A 84 33.76 19.52 -16.69
C ASP A 84 34.66 18.46 -17.33
N SER A 85 34.11 17.56 -18.16
CA SER A 85 34.92 16.62 -18.96
C SER A 85 35.81 17.37 -19.95
N THR A 86 35.28 18.42 -20.58
CA THR A 86 36.05 19.29 -21.48
C THR A 86 37.20 19.98 -20.75
N LYS A 87 36.94 20.49 -19.54
CA LYS A 87 37.97 21.12 -18.69
C LYS A 87 39.08 20.13 -18.35
N VAL A 88 38.74 18.91 -17.90
CA VAL A 88 39.71 17.87 -17.55
C VAL A 88 40.63 17.55 -18.73
N VAL A 89 40.07 17.43 -19.93
CA VAL A 89 40.86 17.11 -21.12
C VAL A 89 41.78 18.27 -21.52
N LYS A 90 41.32 19.53 -21.43
CA LYS A 90 42.20 20.70 -21.66
C LYS A 90 43.35 20.77 -20.67
N ASP A 91 43.06 20.60 -19.38
CA ASP A 91 44.06 20.67 -18.30
C ASP A 91 45.13 19.57 -18.44
N ARG A 92 44.75 18.41 -18.98
CA ARG A 92 45.62 17.24 -19.13
C ARG A 92 46.19 17.04 -20.53
N SER A 93 45.90 17.94 -21.47
CA SER A 93 46.22 17.77 -22.90
C SER A 93 45.77 16.40 -23.45
N GLY A 94 44.59 15.95 -23.03
CA GLY A 94 44.03 14.65 -23.38
C GLY A 94 43.34 14.63 -24.75
N ASN A 95 42.67 13.52 -25.06
CA ASN A 95 41.97 13.29 -26.32
C ASN A 95 40.47 13.02 -26.09
N VAL A 96 39.74 12.76 -27.19
CA VAL A 96 38.31 12.41 -27.16
C VAL A 96 38.03 11.15 -26.34
N SER A 97 38.92 10.17 -26.35
CA SER A 97 38.75 8.94 -25.54
C SER A 97 38.69 9.25 -24.05
N LEU A 98 39.62 10.07 -23.55
CA LEU A 98 39.62 10.55 -22.16
C LEU A 98 38.37 11.40 -21.85
N TRP A 99 37.91 12.20 -22.82
CA TRP A 99 36.69 13.00 -22.66
C TRP A 99 35.47 12.11 -22.42
N LEU A 100 35.31 11.06 -23.23
CA LEU A 100 34.19 10.11 -23.13
C LEU A 100 34.25 9.31 -21.83
N ASP A 101 35.44 8.92 -21.38
CA ASP A 101 35.62 8.24 -20.09
C ASP A 101 35.16 9.13 -18.93
N GLU A 102 35.60 10.39 -18.92
CA GLU A 102 35.22 11.34 -17.86
C GLU A 102 33.73 11.70 -17.91
N PHE A 103 33.16 11.80 -19.12
CA PHE A 103 31.74 12.06 -19.32
C PHE A 103 30.87 10.91 -18.81
N CYS A 104 31.17 9.66 -19.23
CA CYS A 104 30.48 8.46 -18.75
C CYS A 104 30.63 8.30 -17.23
N ARG A 105 31.83 8.52 -16.69
CA ARG A 105 32.08 8.44 -15.24
C ARG A 105 31.21 9.43 -14.45
N ARG A 106 30.99 10.63 -14.97
CA ARG A 106 30.17 11.66 -14.31
C ARG A 106 28.67 11.39 -14.37
N LEU A 107 28.21 10.66 -15.38
CA LEU A 107 26.80 10.32 -15.56
C LEU A 107 26.43 8.92 -15.06
N GLY A 108 27.41 8.05 -14.79
CA GLY A 108 27.17 6.63 -14.50
C GLY A 108 26.27 6.35 -13.30
N ASP A 109 26.21 7.26 -12.32
CA ASP A 109 25.32 7.11 -11.15
C ASP A 109 23.86 7.48 -11.44
N VAL A 110 23.60 8.23 -12.52
CA VAL A 110 22.28 8.80 -12.84
C VAL A 110 21.70 8.28 -14.15
N LEU A 111 22.55 7.84 -15.07
CA LEU A 111 22.19 7.36 -16.39
C LEU A 111 23.03 6.12 -16.69
N ASP A 112 22.35 5.05 -17.07
CA ASP A 112 23.01 3.87 -17.63
C ASP A 112 23.52 4.23 -19.03
N LEU A 113 24.76 4.72 -19.09
CA LEU A 113 25.45 5.12 -20.30
C LEU A 113 26.80 4.38 -20.38
N PRO A 114 26.78 3.12 -20.86
CA PRO A 114 27.98 2.33 -21.02
C PRO A 114 28.98 3.03 -21.96
N ARG A 115 30.24 3.08 -21.53
CA ARG A 115 31.32 3.66 -22.36
C ARG A 115 31.49 2.94 -23.71
N SER A 116 31.10 1.68 -23.79
CA SER A 116 31.06 0.88 -25.02
C SER A 116 30.17 1.50 -26.11
N ASP A 117 29.09 2.15 -25.71
CA ASP A 117 28.05 2.63 -26.62
C ASP A 117 28.51 3.91 -27.36
N LEU A 118 29.53 4.57 -26.82
CA LEU A 118 30.13 5.78 -27.37
C LEU A 118 31.42 5.52 -28.17
N LYS A 119 31.83 4.25 -28.36
CA LYS A 119 33.07 3.90 -29.09
C LYS A 119 33.10 4.45 -30.52
N SER A 120 31.95 4.57 -31.18
CA SER A 120 31.87 5.11 -32.55
C SER A 120 32.34 6.57 -32.65
N ILE A 121 32.23 7.34 -31.57
CA ILE A 121 32.67 8.75 -31.51
C ILE A 121 34.20 8.84 -31.56
N GLU A 122 34.91 7.84 -31.02
CA GLU A 122 36.38 7.78 -31.05
C GLU A 122 36.94 7.59 -32.47
N HIS A 123 36.14 7.05 -33.38
CA HIS A 123 36.53 6.78 -34.76
C HIS A 123 36.25 7.97 -35.70
N GLN A 124 35.62 9.03 -35.18
CA GLN A 124 35.50 10.28 -35.93
C GLN A 124 36.86 11.00 -35.93
N GLU A 125 37.28 11.54 -37.07
CA GLU A 125 38.59 12.23 -37.23
C GLU A 125 38.73 13.51 -36.38
N THR A 126 37.73 13.84 -35.57
CA THR A 126 37.64 15.04 -34.76
C THR A 126 38.56 14.97 -33.55
N ARG A 127 39.64 15.75 -33.57
CA ARG A 127 40.52 15.95 -32.39
C ARG A 127 40.09 17.11 -31.50
N ASP A 128 39.08 17.86 -31.92
CA ASP A 128 38.64 19.07 -31.25
C ASP A 128 37.56 18.78 -30.20
N VAL A 129 37.98 18.89 -28.94
CA VAL A 129 37.11 18.66 -27.78
C VAL A 129 36.13 19.83 -27.57
N GLU A 130 36.46 21.05 -28.03
CA GLU A 130 35.49 22.15 -28.00
C GLU A 130 34.38 21.93 -29.03
N PHE A 131 34.73 21.44 -30.21
CA PHE A 131 33.71 21.02 -31.18
C PHE A 131 32.79 19.94 -30.59
N LEU A 132 33.36 18.93 -29.92
CA LEU A 132 32.56 17.87 -29.28
C LEU A 132 31.60 18.41 -28.22
N LYS A 133 32.09 19.32 -27.37
CA LYS A 133 31.29 20.03 -26.36
C LYS A 133 30.14 20.81 -26.99
N GLU A 134 30.39 21.59 -28.04
CA GLU A 134 29.37 22.38 -28.73
C GLU A 134 28.34 21.48 -29.42
N ALA A 135 28.80 20.45 -30.14
CA ALA A 135 27.96 19.50 -30.84
C ALA A 135 27.03 18.75 -29.87
N MET A 136 27.56 18.24 -28.75
CA MET A 136 26.75 17.55 -27.75
C MET A 136 25.79 18.47 -27.02
N SER A 137 26.21 19.70 -26.69
CA SER A 137 25.32 20.68 -26.07
C SER A 137 24.15 21.03 -27.00
N LYS A 138 24.42 21.23 -28.29
CA LYS A 138 23.39 21.52 -29.29
C LYS A 138 22.48 20.32 -29.58
N ALA A 139 23.02 19.10 -29.54
CA ALA A 139 22.25 17.88 -29.73
C ALA A 139 21.31 17.57 -28.55
N LEU A 140 21.61 18.09 -27.36
CA LEU A 140 20.79 17.88 -26.17
C LEU A 140 19.45 18.62 -26.24
N ASP A 141 19.44 19.87 -26.71
CA ASP A 141 18.24 20.71 -26.79
C ASP A 141 17.04 20.03 -27.48
N PRO A 142 17.15 19.48 -28.70
CA PRO A 142 16.02 18.82 -29.35
C PRO A 142 15.57 17.54 -28.62
N VAL A 143 16.48 16.84 -27.94
CA VAL A 143 16.14 15.65 -27.13
C VAL A 143 15.28 16.06 -25.93
N LEU A 144 15.69 17.12 -25.22
CA LEU A 144 14.95 17.63 -24.07
C LEU A 144 13.56 18.14 -24.48
N GLU A 145 13.46 18.88 -25.58
CA GLU A 145 12.19 19.37 -26.11
C GLU A 145 11.24 18.24 -26.52
N ASN A 146 11.77 17.16 -27.10
CA ASN A 146 10.98 15.99 -27.44
C ASN A 146 10.48 15.27 -26.18
N LEU A 147 11.34 15.07 -25.17
CA LEU A 147 10.94 14.47 -23.89
C LEU A 147 9.85 15.29 -23.18
N LYS A 148 9.96 16.62 -23.16
CA LYS A 148 8.93 17.52 -22.60
C LYS A 148 7.57 17.35 -23.30
N LYS A 149 7.55 17.12 -24.60
CA LYS A 149 6.32 16.84 -25.36
C LYS A 149 5.74 15.47 -24.98
N ASP A 150 6.58 14.45 -24.88
CA ASP A 150 6.16 13.09 -24.53
C ASP A 150 5.54 13.04 -23.12
N PHE A 151 5.99 13.89 -22.19
CA PHE A 151 5.42 13.98 -20.84
C PHE A 151 3.97 14.48 -20.81
N ALA A 152 3.45 15.10 -21.88
CA ALA A 152 2.07 15.60 -21.90
C ALA A 152 1.02 14.47 -21.84
N GLY A 153 1.37 13.27 -22.30
CA GLY A 153 0.48 12.09 -22.34
C GLY A 153 0.93 10.93 -21.46
N VAL A 154 1.95 11.14 -20.62
CA VAL A 154 2.59 10.07 -19.86
C VAL A 154 1.69 9.55 -18.75
N ASP A 155 1.62 8.22 -18.63
CA ASP A 155 0.97 7.53 -17.54
C ASP A 155 2.01 6.84 -16.63
N MET A 156 1.56 5.90 -15.79
CA MET A 156 2.46 5.14 -14.93
C MET A 156 3.20 4.00 -15.64
N GLY A 157 2.90 3.74 -16.92
CA GLY A 157 3.42 2.64 -17.75
C GLY A 157 4.95 2.61 -17.89
N PRO A 158 5.64 3.73 -18.16
CA PRO A 158 7.09 3.76 -18.34
C PRO A 158 7.91 3.45 -17.09
N PHE A 159 7.34 3.62 -15.88
CA PHE A 159 8.09 3.38 -14.64
C PHE A 159 8.39 1.89 -14.44
N GLN A 160 9.67 1.51 -14.38
CA GLN A 160 10.09 0.13 -14.11
C GLN A 160 9.53 -0.39 -12.78
N ARG A 161 9.66 0.40 -11.71
CA ARG A 161 9.01 0.16 -10.42
C ARG A 161 7.86 1.14 -10.25
N LYS A 162 6.63 0.62 -10.17
CA LYS A 162 5.45 1.47 -10.01
C LYS A 162 5.44 2.11 -8.60
N PRO A 163 5.12 3.42 -8.48
CA PRO A 163 5.11 4.08 -7.17
C PRO A 163 4.18 3.41 -6.15
N HIS A 164 3.02 2.89 -6.59
CA HIS A 164 2.10 2.19 -5.70
C HIS A 164 2.68 0.87 -5.16
N LYS A 165 3.54 0.17 -5.91
CA LYS A 165 4.22 -1.04 -5.42
C LYS A 165 5.26 -0.70 -4.37
N ILE A 166 6.06 0.35 -4.60
CA ILE A 166 7.02 0.86 -3.61
C ILE A 166 6.30 1.26 -2.31
N LEU A 167 5.18 1.99 -2.43
CA LEU A 167 4.39 2.39 -1.26
C LEU A 167 3.75 1.21 -0.54
N ALA A 168 3.21 0.22 -1.28
CA ALA A 168 2.64 -0.98 -0.69
C ALA A 168 3.67 -1.80 0.07
N GLU A 169 4.91 -1.90 -0.43
CA GLU A 169 6.03 -2.51 0.29
C GLU A 169 6.36 -1.74 1.58
N GLN A 170 6.44 -0.41 1.50
CA GLN A 170 6.76 0.45 2.65
C GLN A 170 5.67 0.50 3.73
N LEU A 171 4.41 0.34 3.33
CA LEU A 171 3.22 0.34 4.21
C LEU A 171 2.77 -1.09 4.55
N SER A 172 3.59 -2.08 4.19
CA SER A 172 3.34 -3.49 4.46
C SER A 172 3.53 -3.81 5.95
N GLY A 173 3.29 -5.08 6.28
CA GLY A 173 3.40 -5.60 7.63
C GLY A 173 3.01 -7.07 7.64
N CYS A 174 2.65 -7.56 8.81
CA CYS A 174 2.13 -8.91 8.95
C CYS A 174 0.77 -9.04 8.28
N TRP A 175 0.61 -10.08 7.47
CA TRP A 175 -0.65 -10.37 6.76
C TRP A 175 -1.42 -11.54 7.37
N GLU A 176 -0.92 -12.11 8.47
CA GLU A 176 -1.61 -13.17 9.19
C GLU A 176 -2.95 -12.66 9.72
N GLN A 177 -3.99 -13.47 9.53
CA GLN A 177 -5.35 -13.14 9.90
C GLN A 177 -5.82 -13.96 11.10
N CYS A 178 -6.48 -13.31 12.05
CA CYS A 178 -7.05 -13.97 13.22
C CYS A 178 -7.92 -15.14 12.75
N PRO A 179 -7.73 -16.35 13.30
CA PRO A 179 -8.41 -17.55 12.80
C PRO A 179 -9.93 -17.48 12.98
N PHE A 180 -10.40 -16.68 13.93
CA PHE A 180 -11.82 -16.45 14.21
C PHE A 180 -12.37 -15.33 13.32
N CYS A 181 -12.00 -14.08 13.58
CA CYS A 181 -12.64 -12.95 12.92
C CYS A 181 -11.94 -12.47 11.64
N LYS A 182 -10.81 -13.07 11.23
CA LYS A 182 -10.03 -12.69 10.04
C LYS A 182 -9.43 -11.27 10.06
N ALA A 183 -9.50 -10.54 11.18
CA ALA A 183 -8.81 -9.27 11.32
C ALA A 183 -7.29 -9.47 11.23
N VAL A 184 -6.58 -8.53 10.62
CA VAL A 184 -5.16 -8.65 10.29
C VAL A 184 -4.29 -8.29 11.49
N CYS A 185 -3.15 -8.98 11.64
CA CYS A 185 -2.15 -8.63 12.65
C CYS A 185 -1.66 -7.18 12.48
N THR A 186 -1.51 -6.46 13.59
CA THR A 186 -1.08 -5.06 13.59
C THR A 186 0.44 -4.89 13.56
N ASN A 187 1.21 -5.97 13.64
CA ASN A 187 2.67 -5.91 13.57
C ASN A 187 3.11 -5.43 12.18
N THR A 188 4.00 -4.43 12.15
CA THR A 188 4.50 -3.81 10.92
C THR A 188 5.67 -4.57 10.30
N ILE A 189 6.16 -5.63 10.95
CA ILE A 189 7.24 -6.48 10.45
C ILE A 189 6.63 -7.70 9.76
N PHE A 190 7.01 -7.90 8.50
CA PHE A 190 6.63 -9.07 7.72
C PHE A 190 7.28 -10.33 8.30
N ASN A 191 6.51 -11.43 8.40
CA ASN A 191 6.97 -12.71 8.98
C ASN A 191 7.68 -12.56 10.33
N HIS A 192 7.16 -11.67 11.19
CA HIS A 192 7.73 -11.47 12.52
C HIS A 192 7.64 -12.74 13.38
N ASP A 193 8.59 -12.88 14.29
CA ASP A 193 8.55 -13.90 15.35
C ASP A 193 7.52 -13.54 16.44
N GLY A 194 7.19 -14.52 17.28
CA GLY A 194 6.26 -14.36 18.39
C GLY A 194 4.79 -14.45 17.98
N ASP A 195 3.91 -14.09 18.92
CA ASP A 195 2.47 -14.18 18.70
C ASP A 195 1.94 -13.05 17.81
N HIS A 196 1.00 -13.40 16.94
CA HIS A 196 0.18 -12.42 16.23
C HIS A 196 -0.84 -11.82 17.20
N SER A 197 -0.99 -10.50 17.13
CA SER A 197 -1.98 -9.77 17.90
C SER A 197 -2.53 -8.61 17.08
N LEU A 198 -3.64 -8.06 17.55
CA LEU A 198 -4.25 -6.88 17.00
C LEU A 198 -5.03 -6.17 18.11
N SER A 199 -5.25 -4.87 17.96
CA SER A 199 -5.92 -4.08 18.99
C SER A 199 -7.42 -4.36 19.06
N PHE A 200 -8.05 -4.68 17.93
CA PHE A 200 -9.50 -4.67 17.82
C PHE A 200 -10.05 -5.82 16.99
N HIS A 201 -10.73 -6.75 17.65
CA HIS A 201 -11.42 -7.85 16.98
C HIS A 201 -12.80 -7.42 16.49
N ARG A 202 -13.22 -8.00 15.36
CA ARG A 202 -14.58 -7.81 14.80
C ARG A 202 -15.51 -8.98 15.14
N PRO A 203 -16.85 -8.79 15.06
CA PRO A 203 -17.83 -9.86 15.28
C PRO A 203 -17.54 -11.08 14.39
N GLN A 204 -17.61 -12.29 14.93
CA GLN A 204 -17.32 -13.49 14.13
C GLN A 204 -18.35 -13.74 13.01
N ALA A 205 -19.54 -13.11 13.08
CA ALA A 205 -20.53 -13.07 12.01
C ALA A 205 -19.97 -12.52 10.69
N THR A 206 -18.96 -11.63 10.74
CA THR A 206 -18.25 -11.10 9.55
C THR A 206 -17.53 -12.18 8.74
N THR A 207 -17.33 -13.36 9.34
CA THR A 207 -16.65 -14.51 8.77
C THR A 207 -17.53 -15.77 8.72
N GLY A 208 -18.81 -15.65 9.09
CA GLY A 208 -19.79 -16.73 9.00
C GLY A 208 -19.76 -17.76 10.14
N PHE A 209 -19.23 -17.41 11.31
CA PHE A 209 -19.37 -18.29 12.47
C PHE A 209 -20.81 -18.32 12.96
N HIS A 210 -21.26 -19.53 13.33
CA HIS A 210 -22.58 -19.80 13.88
C HIS A 210 -22.50 -20.38 15.28
N TRP A 211 -23.54 -20.13 16.08
CA TRP A 211 -23.75 -20.86 17.32
C TRP A 211 -23.99 -22.35 17.03
N TYR A 212 -23.35 -23.22 17.81
CA TYR A 212 -23.44 -24.67 17.62
C TYR A 212 -24.90 -25.16 17.65
N LYS A 213 -25.23 -26.03 16.69
CA LYS A 213 -26.58 -26.58 16.43
C LYS A 213 -27.65 -25.54 16.07
N THR A 214 -27.27 -24.32 15.69
CA THR A 214 -28.19 -23.33 15.14
C THR A 214 -27.62 -22.71 13.86
N ASN A 215 -28.44 -21.96 13.14
CA ASN A 215 -28.00 -21.07 12.07
C ASN A 215 -27.83 -19.63 12.56
N HIS A 216 -27.66 -19.41 13.87
CA HIS A 216 -27.57 -18.07 14.43
C HIS A 216 -26.14 -17.54 14.30
N LEU A 217 -25.95 -16.41 13.63
CA LEU A 217 -24.63 -15.79 13.44
C LEU A 217 -24.09 -15.24 14.76
N VAL A 218 -22.77 -15.38 14.98
CA VAL A 218 -22.12 -14.97 16.24
C VAL A 218 -21.77 -13.48 16.20
N THR A 219 -22.51 -12.66 16.96
CA THR A 219 -22.26 -11.21 17.08
C THR A 219 -21.08 -10.89 18.01
N ASP A 220 -20.66 -11.82 18.85
CA ASP A 220 -19.54 -11.63 19.77
C ASP A 220 -18.20 -11.51 19.04
N ILE A 221 -17.30 -10.69 19.62
CA ILE A 221 -15.92 -10.56 19.18
C ILE A 221 -15.03 -11.60 19.89
N CYS A 222 -13.83 -11.83 19.34
CA CYS A 222 -12.91 -12.85 19.85
C CYS A 222 -12.56 -12.62 21.32
N SER A 223 -12.27 -11.37 21.69
CA SER A 223 -11.89 -11.00 23.04
C SER A 223 -12.98 -11.27 24.08
N SER A 224 -14.25 -11.00 23.76
CA SER A 224 -15.38 -11.30 24.65
C SER A 224 -15.59 -12.81 24.80
N LEU A 225 -15.41 -13.58 23.71
CA LEU A 225 -15.51 -15.03 23.75
C LEU A 225 -14.39 -15.67 24.58
N VAL A 226 -13.14 -15.16 24.46
CA VAL A 226 -12.02 -15.59 25.31
C VAL A 226 -12.27 -15.24 26.78
N ALA A 227 -12.94 -14.14 27.09
CA ALA A 227 -13.28 -13.80 28.47
C ALA A 227 -14.46 -14.63 29.05
N SER A 228 -15.28 -15.26 28.21
CA SER A 228 -16.51 -15.95 28.61
C SER A 228 -16.28 -17.42 28.98
N ASN A 229 -17.37 -18.14 29.27
CA ASN A 229 -17.35 -19.60 29.45
C ASN A 229 -17.80 -20.34 28.18
N CYS A 230 -17.82 -19.66 27.03
CA CYS A 230 -18.12 -20.29 25.75
C CYS A 230 -17.02 -21.27 25.34
N SER A 231 -17.38 -22.22 24.47
CA SER A 231 -16.43 -23.18 23.89
C SER A 231 -16.43 -23.10 22.37
N ILE A 232 -15.26 -23.32 21.79
CA ILE A 232 -15.04 -23.59 20.37
C ILE A 232 -15.42 -25.05 20.13
N VAL A 233 -16.25 -25.30 19.13
CA VAL A 233 -16.62 -26.66 18.72
C VAL A 233 -15.83 -27.01 17.47
N LEU A 234 -14.86 -27.93 17.59
CA LEU A 234 -14.07 -28.41 16.45
C LEU A 234 -14.61 -29.75 15.88
N GLY A 235 -15.47 -30.42 16.64
CA GLY A 235 -16.19 -31.62 16.26
C GLY A 235 -17.25 -31.96 17.31
N GLU A 236 -18.10 -32.96 17.05
CA GLU A 236 -19.20 -33.35 17.95
C GLU A 236 -18.72 -33.62 19.39
N ASP A 237 -17.62 -34.36 19.52
CA ASP A 237 -17.01 -34.73 20.81
C ASP A 237 -15.79 -33.89 21.18
N HIS A 238 -15.48 -32.86 20.39
CA HIS A 238 -14.27 -32.06 20.58
C HIS A 238 -14.62 -30.58 20.76
N LYS A 239 -14.66 -30.17 22.02
CA LYS A 239 -14.94 -28.80 22.45
C LYS A 239 -13.80 -28.29 23.31
N ILE A 240 -13.31 -27.11 22.98
CA ILE A 240 -12.26 -26.43 23.74
C ILE A 240 -12.84 -25.13 24.28
N PRO A 241 -12.75 -24.84 25.58
CA PRO A 241 -13.12 -23.54 26.11
C PRO A 241 -12.40 -22.42 25.34
N TYR A 242 -13.08 -21.33 25.01
CA TYR A 242 -12.44 -20.21 24.29
C TYR A 242 -11.22 -19.67 25.04
N LYS A 243 -11.18 -19.74 26.38
CA LYS A 243 -10.01 -19.41 27.21
C LYS A 243 -8.75 -20.22 26.86
N ASN A 244 -8.94 -21.43 26.34
CA ASN A 244 -7.90 -22.37 25.97
C ASN A 244 -7.78 -22.50 24.45
N TYR A 245 -8.21 -21.49 23.68
CA TYR A 245 -8.23 -21.54 22.21
C TYR A 245 -6.90 -21.93 21.57
N ARG A 246 -5.77 -21.68 22.25
CA ARG A 246 -4.44 -22.04 21.76
C ARG A 246 -4.26 -23.56 21.58
N ASP A 247 -5.03 -24.37 22.30
CA ASP A 247 -5.01 -25.84 22.19
C ASP A 247 -5.77 -26.34 20.94
N ALA A 248 -6.51 -25.47 20.24
CA ALA A 248 -7.24 -25.81 19.02
C ALA A 248 -6.35 -26.06 17.79
N GLY A 249 -5.03 -25.97 17.95
CA GLY A 249 -4.04 -26.32 16.93
C GLY A 249 -3.15 -25.16 16.48
N PRO A 250 -2.19 -25.42 15.57
CA PRO A 250 -1.12 -24.47 15.23
C PRO A 250 -1.59 -23.12 14.70
N ARG A 251 -2.76 -23.08 14.05
CA ARG A 251 -3.37 -21.85 13.52
C ARG A 251 -3.85 -20.91 14.64
N TYR A 252 -4.22 -21.47 15.79
CA TYR A 252 -4.75 -20.73 16.94
C TYR A 252 -3.67 -20.43 17.97
N SER A 253 -2.71 -21.35 18.16
CA SER A 253 -1.68 -21.25 19.19
C SER A 253 -0.74 -20.06 19.03
N LYS A 254 -0.55 -19.57 17.79
CA LYS A 254 0.28 -18.40 17.44
C LYS A 254 -0.41 -17.05 17.59
N TRP A 255 -1.62 -17.01 18.13
CA TRP A 255 -2.37 -15.76 18.32
C TRP A 255 -2.45 -15.41 19.80
N SER A 256 -2.26 -14.13 20.14
CA SER A 256 -2.53 -13.55 21.44
C SER A 256 -3.80 -12.72 21.39
N ILE A 257 -4.91 -13.30 21.87
CA ILE A 257 -6.22 -12.67 21.97
C ILE A 257 -6.43 -12.29 23.43
N THR A 258 -6.29 -11.01 23.73
CA THR A 258 -6.55 -10.48 25.07
C THR A 258 -8.01 -10.09 25.21
N PRO A 259 -8.60 -10.18 26.42
CA PRO A 259 -9.84 -9.51 26.72
C PRO A 259 -9.76 -8.04 26.32
N ASP A 260 -10.81 -7.56 25.67
CA ASP A 260 -10.91 -6.20 25.15
C ASP A 260 -12.28 -5.68 25.57
N THR A 261 -12.27 -4.52 26.21
CA THR A 261 -13.46 -3.80 26.65
C THR A 261 -13.75 -2.59 25.76
N SER A 262 -12.98 -2.41 24.68
CA SER A 262 -13.16 -1.31 23.75
C SER A 262 -14.52 -1.37 23.06
N VAL A 263 -15.15 -0.20 22.95
CA VAL A 263 -16.42 -0.05 22.25
C VAL A 263 -16.09 0.37 20.83
N GLN A 264 -15.81 -0.59 19.95
CA GLN A 264 -15.70 -0.29 18.53
C GLN A 264 -17.07 -0.26 17.87
N SER A 265 -17.47 0.91 17.38
CA SER A 265 -18.80 1.11 16.77
C SER A 265 -18.82 0.67 15.31
N TYR A 266 -17.67 0.74 14.62
CA TYR A 266 -17.56 0.49 13.18
C TYR A 266 -18.11 -0.87 12.75
N TRP A 267 -17.60 -1.96 13.34
CA TRP A 267 -18.03 -3.30 12.95
C TRP A 267 -19.44 -3.66 13.45
N LYS A 268 -19.93 -2.96 14.47
CA LYS A 268 -21.31 -3.09 14.94
C LYS A 268 -22.27 -2.47 13.94
N TRP A 269 -21.95 -1.27 13.46
CA TRP A 269 -22.66 -0.63 12.35
C TRP A 269 -22.61 -1.48 11.09
N PHE A 270 -21.42 -2.01 10.71
CA PHE A 270 -21.28 -2.90 9.54
C PHE A 270 -22.25 -4.10 9.61
N VAL A 271 -22.33 -4.78 10.76
CA VAL A 271 -23.23 -5.92 10.96
C VAL A 271 -24.70 -5.50 10.85
N CYS A 272 -25.09 -4.36 11.43
CA CYS A 272 -26.45 -3.82 11.31
C CYS A 272 -26.79 -3.44 9.87
N HIS A 273 -25.86 -2.77 9.19
CA HIS A 273 -26.07 -2.18 7.87
C HIS A 273 -26.15 -3.27 6.79
N PHE A 274 -25.22 -4.24 6.80
CA PHE A 274 -25.17 -5.34 5.84
C PHE A 274 -25.79 -6.63 6.36
N ARG A 275 -26.83 -6.51 7.19
CA ARG A 275 -27.46 -7.65 7.86
C ARG A 275 -27.93 -8.69 6.83
N ALA A 276 -28.69 -8.27 5.83
CA ALA A 276 -29.30 -9.17 4.85
C ALA A 276 -28.24 -9.88 4.00
N GLU A 277 -27.17 -9.16 3.62
CA GLU A 277 -26.05 -9.69 2.86
C GLU A 277 -25.24 -10.71 3.68
N LEU A 278 -25.03 -10.45 4.97
CA LEU A 278 -24.38 -11.40 5.89
C LEU A 278 -25.22 -12.66 6.10
N GLU A 279 -26.53 -12.52 6.33
CA GLU A 279 -27.46 -13.64 6.47
C GLU A 279 -27.47 -14.50 5.20
N SER A 280 -27.54 -13.87 4.02
CA SER A 280 -27.50 -14.54 2.72
C SER A 280 -26.16 -15.24 2.47
N GLN A 281 -25.04 -14.53 2.62
CA GLN A 281 -23.69 -15.05 2.34
C GLN A 281 -23.33 -16.25 3.20
N HIS A 282 -23.76 -16.25 4.46
CA HIS A 282 -23.37 -17.26 5.43
C HIS A 282 -24.46 -18.28 5.72
N CYS A 283 -25.61 -18.20 5.04
CA CYS A 283 -26.78 -19.05 5.29
C CYS A 283 -27.20 -19.04 6.77
N GLY A 284 -27.06 -17.88 7.41
CA GLY A 284 -27.29 -17.68 8.83
C GLY A 284 -28.34 -16.62 9.11
N LYS A 285 -28.70 -16.45 10.38
CA LYS A 285 -29.69 -15.48 10.84
C LYS A 285 -29.23 -14.73 12.09
N PHE A 286 -29.57 -13.46 12.19
CA PHE A 286 -29.42 -12.70 13.43
C PHE A 286 -30.68 -12.82 14.30
N GLU A 287 -30.89 -14.02 14.85
CA GLU A 287 -32.02 -14.40 15.68
C GLU A 287 -31.54 -15.19 16.91
N GLY A 288 -32.35 -15.25 17.97
CA GLY A 288 -32.05 -16.01 19.19
C GLY A 288 -30.68 -15.63 19.78
N LYS A 289 -29.76 -16.60 19.88
CA LYS A 289 -28.40 -16.36 20.40
C LYS A 289 -27.56 -15.40 19.55
N GLY A 290 -27.91 -15.24 18.28
CA GLY A 290 -27.26 -14.31 17.34
C GLY A 290 -28.00 -13.00 17.18
N GLU A 291 -29.00 -12.71 18.01
CA GLU A 291 -29.77 -11.47 17.89
C GLU A 291 -28.85 -10.24 18.02
N ILE A 292 -28.97 -9.32 17.07
CA ILE A 292 -28.22 -8.06 17.11
C ILE A 292 -28.78 -7.18 18.24
N PRO A 293 -27.94 -6.76 19.21
CA PRO A 293 -28.40 -5.90 20.31
C PRO A 293 -29.05 -4.62 19.80
N SER A 294 -30.13 -4.17 20.46
CA SER A 294 -30.89 -2.99 20.05
C SER A 294 -30.05 -1.71 19.99
N GLN A 295 -29.03 -1.61 20.84
CA GLN A 295 -28.09 -0.47 20.87
C GLN A 295 -27.27 -0.35 19.58
N TRP A 296 -26.95 -1.47 18.91
CA TRP A 296 -26.19 -1.42 17.66
C TRP A 296 -27.00 -0.80 16.52
N LYS A 297 -28.33 -0.92 16.58
CA LYS A 297 -29.25 -0.38 15.57
C LYS A 297 -29.31 1.16 15.60
N GLN A 298 -28.80 1.77 16.68
CA GLN A 298 -28.75 3.22 16.85
C GLN A 298 -27.45 3.83 16.28
N ILE A 299 -26.45 3.01 15.97
CA ILE A 299 -25.16 3.49 15.45
C ILE A 299 -25.35 3.90 13.99
N THR A 300 -24.99 5.14 13.67
CA THR A 300 -25.09 5.69 12.31
C THR A 300 -23.75 5.63 11.56
N LYS A 301 -23.81 5.81 10.24
CA LYS A 301 -22.60 5.98 9.42
C LYS A 301 -21.77 7.18 9.89
N GLN A 302 -22.43 8.28 10.24
CA GLN A 302 -21.78 9.49 10.73
C GLN A 302 -21.01 9.24 12.03
N ASP A 303 -21.60 8.47 12.96
CA ASP A 303 -20.93 8.13 14.23
C ASP A 303 -19.63 7.38 13.97
N VAL A 304 -19.65 6.38 13.08
CA VAL A 304 -18.45 5.58 12.81
C VAL A 304 -17.39 6.35 12.02
N LEU A 305 -17.80 7.24 11.10
CA LEU A 305 -16.87 8.13 10.41
C LEU A 305 -16.22 9.14 11.38
N SER A 306 -17.00 9.72 12.29
CA SER A 306 -16.48 10.62 13.33
C SER A 306 -15.57 9.89 14.33
N GLU A 307 -15.84 8.63 14.65
CA GLU A 307 -14.96 7.79 15.49
C GLU A 307 -13.62 7.52 14.80
N LEU A 308 -13.64 7.18 13.51
CA LEU A 308 -12.42 7.02 12.71
C LEU A 308 -11.65 8.34 12.60
N GLU A 309 -12.34 9.48 12.49
CA GLU A 309 -11.69 10.79 12.38
C GLU A 309 -10.89 11.20 13.62
N LYS A 310 -11.34 10.77 14.80
CA LYS A 310 -10.61 10.99 16.06
C LYS A 310 -9.31 10.19 16.16
N GLN A 311 -9.09 9.22 15.26
CA GLN A 311 -7.88 8.39 15.23
C GLN A 311 -6.80 8.95 14.28
N PHE A 312 -7.07 10.04 13.55
CA PHE A 312 -6.13 10.68 12.64
C PHE A 312 -5.06 11.51 13.36
#